data_AF-S9QQ74-F1
#
_entry.id   AF-S9QQ74-F1
#
_cell.length_a   1.000
_cell.length_b   1.000
_cell.length_c   1.000
_cell.angle_alpha   90.00
_cell.angle_beta   90.00
_cell.angle_gamma   90.00
#
_symmetry.space_group_name_H-M   'P 1'
#
loop_
_entity.id
_entity.type
_entity.pdbx_description
1 polymer ?
#
loop_
_entity_poly.entity_id
_entity_poly.type
_entity_poly.pdbx_seq_one_letter_code
_entity_poly.pdbx_strand_id
1 'polypeptide(L)'
;MTIFEELTGATLFIGTRRRAAEAKGRQDEEKLWRYVRAFNHFVLITGQIYRFEDSLEGKVPTERPPVSAHLGKHEGMLVEPAVELLLKTLDETPELEQKQHVRLLIALLDFIARTGQLDEAEDYFINQLDHAPMAIAHFTSHEEAEAWMKSVAEPPSPVRILIGDAYYQFWYTREDNTRGMYREYCIEPVLEALTARGIPPRTPSFATHVEAKEWLMSHPANPYAFVVIAGEHYLAVHHPRLKRHSLHHVASALKDWEERKRAVELDTALEAAAPSDGADE
;
A
#
# COMPACT_ATOMS: atom_id res chain seq x y z
N MET A 1 13.59 16.95 6.36
CA MET A 1 12.60 15.86 6.48
C MET A 1 12.13 15.58 5.07
N THR A 2 12.25 14.33 4.63
CA THR A 2 11.81 13.92 3.28
C THR A 2 10.28 13.85 3.23
N ILE A 3 9.69 13.95 2.04
CA ILE A 3 8.24 13.77 1.88
C ILE A 3 7.76 12.40 2.43
N PHE A 4 8.60 11.38 2.36
CA PHE A 4 8.29 10.05 2.89
C PHE A 4 8.17 10.05 4.42
N GLU A 5 9.08 10.73 5.12
CA GLU A 5 9.03 10.91 6.58
C GLU A 5 7.78 11.70 6.99
N GLU A 6 7.45 12.76 6.25
CA GLU A 6 6.26 13.58 6.47
C GLU A 6 4.95 12.77 6.33
N LEU A 7 4.82 11.96 5.27
CA LEU A 7 3.65 11.09 5.06
C LEU A 7 3.57 9.96 6.11
N THR A 8 4.72 9.51 6.62
CA THR A 8 4.80 8.54 7.72
C THR A 8 4.33 9.18 9.04
N GLY A 9 4.80 10.39 9.35
CA GLY A 9 4.33 11.18 10.50
C GLY A 9 2.82 11.46 10.43
N ALA A 10 2.32 11.85 9.25
CA ALA A 10 0.90 12.02 9.01
C ALA A 10 0.09 10.72 9.22
N THR A 11 0.65 9.56 8.87
CA THR A 11 0.01 8.25 9.15
C THR A 11 -0.13 8.00 10.65
N LEU A 12 0.90 8.30 11.45
CA LEU A 12 0.85 8.17 12.90
C LEU A 12 -0.16 9.14 13.51
N PHE A 13 -0.18 10.38 13.03
CA PHE A 13 -1.17 11.39 13.42
C PHE A 13 -2.60 10.91 13.17
N ILE A 14 -2.90 10.43 11.95
CA ILE A 14 -4.22 9.85 11.62
C ILE A 14 -4.56 8.70 12.56
N GLY A 15 -3.62 7.79 12.81
CA GLY A 15 -3.82 6.65 13.70
C GLY A 15 -4.21 7.07 15.12
N THR A 16 -3.58 8.13 15.64
CA THR A 16 -3.90 8.70 16.96
C THR A 16 -5.29 9.34 16.97
N ARG A 17 -5.63 10.15 15.96
CA ARG A 17 -6.95 10.79 15.86
C ARG A 17 -8.08 9.76 15.70
N ARG A 18 -7.87 8.74 14.87
CA ARG A 18 -8.80 7.61 14.69
C ARG A 18 -9.09 6.89 16.01
N ARG A 19 -8.05 6.50 16.75
CA ARG A 19 -8.20 5.85 18.07
C ARG A 19 -8.94 6.72 19.07
N ALA A 20 -8.69 8.04 19.05
CA ALA A 20 -9.41 8.97 19.92
C ALA A 20 -10.89 9.11 19.55
N ALA A 21 -11.24 9.10 18.26
CA ALA A 21 -12.63 9.09 17.80
C ALA A 21 -13.34 7.79 18.19
N GLU A 22 -12.68 6.66 18.00
CA GLU A 22 -13.15 5.33 18.40
C GLU A 22 -13.43 5.24 19.90
N ALA A 23 -12.48 5.67 20.75
CA ALA A 23 -12.64 5.68 22.21
C ALA A 23 -13.79 6.58 22.69
N LYS A 24 -14.20 7.57 21.89
CA LYS A 24 -15.31 8.48 22.17
C LYS A 24 -16.62 8.07 21.49
N GLY A 25 -16.67 6.91 20.83
CA GLY A 25 -17.86 6.41 20.14
C GLY A 25 -18.26 7.20 18.90
N ARG A 26 -17.35 8.00 18.32
CA ARG A 26 -17.64 8.85 17.15
C ARG A 26 -17.40 8.07 15.86
N GLN A 27 -18.33 7.19 15.52
CA GLN A 27 -18.17 6.26 14.39
C GLN A 27 -17.97 6.96 13.04
N ASP A 28 -18.69 8.05 12.76
CA ASP A 28 -18.54 8.79 11.50
C ASP A 28 -17.16 9.43 11.38
N GLU A 29 -16.66 10.06 12.45
CA GLU A 29 -15.32 10.63 12.50
C GLU A 29 -14.24 9.54 12.33
N GLU A 30 -14.42 8.39 12.97
CA GLU A 30 -13.52 7.24 12.84
C GLU A 30 -13.45 6.74 11.39
N LYS A 31 -14.60 6.64 10.71
CA LYS A 31 -14.69 6.26 9.29
C LYS A 31 -13.95 7.25 8.39
N LEU A 32 -14.11 8.55 8.63
CA LEU A 32 -13.39 9.58 7.89
C LEU A 32 -11.87 9.51 8.10
N TRP A 33 -11.40 9.20 9.32
CA TRP A 33 -9.97 8.96 9.54
C TRP A 33 -9.45 7.72 8.81
N ARG A 34 -10.25 6.65 8.69
CA ARG A 34 -9.90 5.50 7.83
C ARG A 34 -9.80 5.89 6.37
N TYR A 35 -10.74 6.71 5.90
CA TYR A 35 -10.77 7.23 4.55
C TYR A 35 -9.51 8.04 4.21
N VAL A 36 -9.16 9.01 5.06
CA VAL A 36 -7.92 9.81 4.89
C VAL A 36 -6.67 8.91 4.92
N ARG A 37 -6.64 7.90 5.79
CA ARG A 37 -5.54 6.93 5.82
C ARG A 37 -5.43 6.13 4.53
N ALA A 38 -6.56 5.69 3.96
CA ALA A 38 -6.58 4.94 2.71
C ALA A 38 -6.04 5.78 1.55
N PHE A 39 -6.38 7.07 1.48
CA PHE A 39 -5.88 7.99 0.45
C PHE A 39 -4.39 8.28 0.61
N ASN A 40 -3.93 8.46 1.86
CA ASN A 40 -2.49 8.56 2.13
C ASN A 40 -1.74 7.31 1.66
N HIS A 41 -2.29 6.13 1.98
CA HIS A 41 -1.71 4.86 1.55
C HIS A 41 -1.80 4.66 0.03
N PHE A 42 -2.86 5.15 -0.62
CA PHE A 42 -3.02 5.08 -2.08
C PHE A 42 -1.85 5.76 -2.81
N VAL A 43 -1.43 6.96 -2.37
CA VAL A 43 -0.26 7.67 -2.93
C VAL A 43 1.03 6.85 -2.74
N LEU A 44 1.19 6.22 -1.57
CA LEU A 44 2.34 5.36 -1.28
C LEU A 44 2.36 4.13 -2.19
N ILE A 45 1.28 3.34 -2.25
CA ILE A 45 1.27 2.08 -3.04
C ILE A 45 1.33 2.30 -4.55
N THR A 46 0.94 3.48 -5.02
CA THR A 46 1.03 3.86 -6.43
C THR A 46 2.36 4.52 -6.79
N GLY A 47 3.25 4.72 -5.82
CA GLY A 47 4.59 5.27 -6.05
C GLY A 47 4.63 6.74 -6.38
N GLN A 48 3.63 7.49 -5.92
CA GLN A 48 3.43 8.88 -6.34
C GLN A 48 4.04 9.89 -5.37
N ILE A 49 4.88 9.47 -4.41
CA ILE A 49 5.40 10.36 -3.36
C ILE A 49 6.11 11.59 -3.92
N TYR A 50 6.94 11.39 -4.95
CA TYR A 50 7.73 12.45 -5.55
C TYR A 50 6.89 13.35 -6.44
N ARG A 51 5.90 12.78 -7.16
CA ARG A 51 4.91 13.59 -7.89
C ARG A 51 4.04 14.43 -6.95
N PHE A 52 3.74 13.88 -5.78
CA PHE A 52 3.04 14.61 -4.74
C PHE A 52 3.92 15.72 -4.18
N GLU A 53 5.19 15.44 -3.85
CA GLU A 53 6.19 16.44 -3.41
C GLU A 53 6.30 17.59 -4.41
N ASP A 54 6.50 17.30 -5.69
CA ASP A 54 6.59 18.30 -6.76
C ASP A 54 5.32 19.16 -6.84
N SER A 55 4.15 18.58 -6.51
CA SER A 55 2.88 19.31 -6.48
C SER A 55 2.75 20.29 -5.31
N LEU A 56 3.61 20.16 -4.30
CA LEU A 56 3.73 21.07 -3.16
C LEU A 56 4.72 22.21 -3.46
N GLU A 57 5.68 22.00 -4.35
CA GLU A 57 6.68 23.02 -4.72
C GLU A 57 6.03 24.29 -5.27
N GLY A 58 6.53 25.45 -4.84
CA GLY A 58 6.01 26.76 -5.23
C GLY A 58 4.72 27.20 -4.52
N LYS A 59 4.12 26.35 -3.67
CA LYS A 59 3.02 26.76 -2.80
C LYS A 59 3.57 27.31 -1.49
N VAL A 60 3.41 28.61 -1.25
CA VAL A 60 3.66 29.22 0.06
C VAL A 60 2.80 28.47 1.09
N PRO A 61 3.33 28.08 2.28
CA PRO A 61 2.52 27.51 3.34
C PRO A 61 1.43 28.50 3.77
N THR A 62 0.26 28.42 3.13
CA THR A 62 -0.88 29.26 3.48
C THR A 62 -1.46 28.77 4.80
N GLU A 63 -1.91 29.69 5.64
CA GLU A 63 -2.52 29.36 6.93
C GLU A 63 -3.63 28.31 6.80
N ARG A 64 -4.40 28.40 5.71
CA ARG A 64 -5.43 27.44 5.28
C ARG A 64 -5.17 27.01 3.83
N PRO A 65 -4.94 25.72 3.54
CA PRO A 65 -4.71 25.25 2.17
C PRO A 65 -5.95 25.50 1.30
N PRO A 66 -5.80 25.94 0.04
CA PRO A 66 -6.92 26.06 -0.87
C PRO A 66 -7.48 24.66 -1.18
N VAL A 67 -8.78 24.48 -0.96
CA VAL A 67 -9.54 23.29 -1.36
C VAL A 67 -10.02 23.54 -2.79
N SER A 68 -9.54 22.77 -3.77
CA SER A 68 -9.94 23.01 -5.16
C SER A 68 -11.39 22.62 -5.42
N ALA A 69 -12.01 23.28 -6.40
CA ALA A 69 -13.35 22.94 -6.88
C ALA A 69 -13.43 21.52 -7.49
N HIS A 70 -12.31 20.82 -7.66
CA HIS A 70 -12.28 19.43 -8.14
C HIS A 70 -12.78 18.46 -7.07
N LEU A 71 -12.70 18.83 -5.79
CA LEU A 71 -13.16 17.99 -4.68
C LEU A 71 -14.70 17.93 -4.59
N GLY A 72 -15.41 18.96 -5.06
CA GLY A 72 -16.88 19.03 -5.01
C GLY A 72 -17.60 18.50 -6.25
N LYS A 73 -16.93 17.72 -7.10
CA LYS A 73 -17.54 17.17 -8.33
C LYS A 73 -18.07 15.75 -8.20
N HIS A 74 -17.86 15.10 -7.06
CA HIS A 74 -18.16 13.68 -6.88
C HIS A 74 -19.20 13.50 -5.76
N GLU A 75 -20.48 13.61 -6.14
CA GLU A 75 -21.61 13.36 -5.24
C GLU A 75 -21.55 11.93 -4.68
N GLY A 76 -21.68 11.79 -3.35
CA GLY A 76 -21.73 10.50 -2.66
C GLY A 76 -20.40 9.97 -2.12
N MET A 77 -19.27 10.60 -2.46
CA MET A 77 -17.96 10.27 -1.88
C MET A 77 -17.77 10.89 -0.49
N LEU A 78 -16.86 10.33 0.31
CA LEU A 78 -16.52 10.87 1.63
C LEU A 78 -15.49 11.99 1.59
N VAL A 79 -15.06 12.42 0.40
CA VAL A 79 -14.00 13.41 0.20
C VAL A 79 -14.33 14.77 0.81
N GLU A 80 -15.55 15.26 0.64
CA GLU A 80 -15.99 16.55 1.21
C GLU A 80 -16.02 16.51 2.75
N PRO A 81 -16.72 15.55 3.40
CA PRO A 81 -16.66 15.39 4.86
C PRO A 81 -15.23 15.17 5.40
N ALA A 82 -14.37 14.47 4.66
CA ALA A 82 -12.98 14.25 5.05
C ALA A 82 -12.17 15.56 5.05
N VAL A 83 -12.37 16.42 4.04
CA VAL A 83 -11.76 17.75 4.00
C VAL A 83 -12.29 18.64 5.12
N GLU A 84 -13.59 18.63 5.39
CA GLU A 84 -14.18 19.38 6.51
C GLU A 84 -13.59 18.93 7.86
N LEU A 85 -13.47 17.62 8.07
CA LEU A 85 -12.81 17.05 9.25
C LEU A 85 -11.36 17.55 9.39
N LEU A 86 -10.59 17.53 8.30
CA LEU A 86 -9.20 18.00 8.32
C LEU A 86 -9.11 19.50 8.59
N LEU A 87 -9.98 20.33 7.98
CA LEU A 87 -10.02 21.77 8.25
C LEU A 87 -10.36 22.08 9.70
N LYS A 88 -11.38 21.41 10.25
CA LYS A 88 -11.72 21.53 11.68
C LYS A 88 -10.53 21.11 12.55
N THR A 89 -9.88 20.01 12.21
CA THR A 89 -8.71 19.52 12.95
C THR A 89 -7.54 20.50 12.88
N LEU A 90 -7.35 21.19 11.76
CA LEU A 90 -6.33 22.22 11.59
C LEU A 90 -6.56 23.41 12.53
N ASP A 91 -7.82 23.83 12.66
CA ASP A 91 -8.23 24.93 13.54
C ASP A 91 -8.08 24.58 15.02
N GLU A 92 -8.38 23.33 15.40
CA GLU A 92 -8.36 22.84 16.79
C GLU A 92 -6.98 22.43 17.30
N THR A 93 -6.01 22.15 16.42
CA THR A 93 -4.69 21.61 16.80
C THR A 93 -3.72 22.73 17.13
N PRO A 94 -3.19 22.88 18.35
CA PRO A 94 -2.25 23.96 18.68
C PRO A 94 -0.82 23.69 18.24
N GLU A 95 -0.39 22.41 18.19
CA GLU A 95 1.00 22.04 17.90
C GLU A 95 1.34 22.26 16.42
N LEU A 96 2.43 22.99 16.16
CA LEU A 96 2.83 23.39 14.80
C LEU A 96 3.13 22.18 13.90
N GLU A 97 3.82 21.18 14.42
CA GLU A 97 4.15 19.93 13.71
C GLU A 97 2.88 19.15 13.31
N GLN A 98 1.94 19.00 14.23
CA GLN A 98 0.66 18.36 13.92
C GLN A 98 -0.15 19.18 12.90
N LYS A 99 -0.13 20.51 12.97
CA LYS A 99 -0.73 21.36 11.92
C LYS A 99 -0.11 21.12 10.55
N GLN A 100 1.21 20.87 10.47
CA GLN A 100 1.87 20.53 9.21
C GLN A 100 1.35 19.21 8.64
N HIS A 101 1.20 18.17 9.46
CA HIS A 101 0.60 16.91 9.01
C HIS A 101 -0.84 17.10 8.49
N VAL A 102 -1.67 17.91 9.17
CA VAL A 102 -3.03 18.18 8.70
C VAL A 102 -3.02 18.92 7.36
N ARG A 103 -2.16 19.93 7.19
CA ARG A 103 -1.99 20.64 5.91
C ARG A 103 -1.54 19.72 4.79
N LEU A 104 -0.59 18.82 5.08
CA LEU A 104 -0.10 17.81 4.15
C LEU A 104 -1.23 16.90 3.67
N LEU A 105 -2.10 16.44 4.57
CA LEU A 105 -3.24 15.57 4.24
C LEU A 105 -4.28 16.29 3.39
N ILE A 106 -4.56 17.57 3.66
CA ILE A 106 -5.44 18.38 2.80
C ILE A 106 -4.84 18.50 1.40
N ALA A 107 -3.54 18.81 1.31
CA ALA A 107 -2.84 18.91 0.03
C ALA A 107 -2.82 17.57 -0.72
N LEU A 108 -2.75 16.44 -0.01
CA LEU A 108 -2.80 15.10 -0.60
C LEU A 108 -4.17 14.78 -1.21
N LEU A 109 -5.27 15.12 -0.53
CA LEU A 109 -6.61 14.96 -1.10
C LEU A 109 -6.79 15.85 -2.34
N ASP A 110 -6.30 17.10 -2.28
CA ASP A 110 -6.32 18.01 -3.43
C ASP A 110 -5.48 17.49 -4.60
N PHE A 111 -4.30 16.91 -4.32
CA PHE A 111 -3.45 16.29 -5.33
C PHE A 111 -4.19 15.18 -6.07
N ILE A 112 -4.77 14.21 -5.34
CA ILE A 112 -5.54 13.09 -5.91
C ILE A 112 -6.72 13.61 -6.77
N ALA A 113 -7.42 14.65 -6.29
CA ALA A 113 -8.51 15.28 -7.04
C ALA A 113 -8.03 15.95 -8.33
N ARG A 114 -6.94 16.71 -8.27
CA ARG A 114 -6.38 17.42 -9.43
C ARG A 114 -5.78 16.49 -10.47
N THR A 115 -5.26 15.34 -10.06
CA THR A 115 -4.75 14.32 -10.97
C THR A 115 -5.86 13.41 -11.52
N GLY A 116 -7.12 13.60 -11.10
CA GLY A 116 -8.27 12.84 -11.57
C GLY A 116 -8.30 11.41 -11.07
N GLN A 117 -7.73 11.14 -9.88
CA GLN A 117 -7.57 9.80 -9.31
C GLN A 117 -8.55 9.49 -8.16
N LEU A 118 -9.60 10.30 -8.00
CA LEU A 118 -10.57 10.14 -6.91
C LEU A 118 -11.34 8.84 -7.01
N ASP A 119 -11.81 8.47 -8.20
CA ASP A 119 -12.59 7.25 -8.40
C ASP A 119 -11.76 6.00 -8.07
N GLU A 120 -10.48 5.94 -8.48
CA GLU A 120 -9.58 4.83 -8.13
C GLU A 120 -9.19 4.80 -6.65
N ALA A 121 -9.03 5.97 -6.02
CA ALA A 121 -8.74 6.06 -4.59
C ALA A 121 -9.97 5.67 -3.73
N GLU A 122 -11.17 6.01 -4.19
CA GLU A 122 -12.44 5.60 -3.58
C GLU A 122 -12.65 4.09 -3.70
N ASP A 123 -12.46 3.52 -4.91
CA ASP A 123 -12.51 2.06 -5.12
C ASP A 123 -11.52 1.34 -4.19
N TYR A 124 -10.29 1.88 -4.10
CA TYR A 124 -9.28 1.37 -3.19
C TYR A 124 -9.72 1.40 -1.71
N PHE A 125 -10.43 2.44 -1.27
CA PHE A 125 -10.97 2.52 0.09
C PHE A 125 -12.10 1.52 0.33
N ILE A 126 -13.07 1.45 -0.58
CA ILE A 126 -14.26 0.59 -0.46
C ILE A 126 -13.85 -0.89 -0.45
N ASN A 127 -12.95 -1.26 -1.36
CA ASN A 127 -12.59 -2.64 -1.63
C ASN A 127 -11.20 -3.01 -1.08
N GLN A 128 -10.66 -2.24 -0.12
CA GLN A 128 -9.28 -2.38 0.36
C GLN A 128 -8.90 -3.81 0.79
N LEU A 129 -9.84 -4.54 1.39
CA LEU A 129 -9.65 -5.91 1.86
C LEU A 129 -9.87 -6.95 0.74
N ASP A 130 -10.56 -6.56 -0.33
CA ASP A 130 -10.96 -7.38 -1.46
C ASP A 130 -10.07 -7.14 -2.70
N HIS A 131 -8.92 -6.49 -2.52
CA HIS A 131 -7.91 -6.35 -3.55
C HIS A 131 -6.67 -7.18 -3.25
N ALA A 132 -6.09 -7.74 -4.32
CA ALA A 132 -4.71 -8.18 -4.30
C ALA A 132 -3.78 -7.01 -3.89
N PRO A 133 -2.65 -7.27 -3.22
CA PRO A 133 -1.61 -6.26 -3.05
C PRO A 133 -1.28 -5.61 -4.40
N MET A 134 -1.35 -4.28 -4.44
CA MET A 134 -1.21 -3.57 -5.69
C MET A 134 0.23 -3.62 -6.19
N ALA A 135 0.45 -4.25 -7.36
CA ALA A 135 1.70 -4.18 -8.11
C ALA A 135 1.52 -3.28 -9.36
N ILE A 136 2.52 -2.45 -9.66
CA ILE A 136 2.45 -1.48 -10.78
C ILE A 136 3.03 -2.01 -12.09
N ALA A 137 3.88 -3.04 -12.00
CA ALA A 137 4.58 -3.62 -13.12
C ALA A 137 4.88 -5.09 -12.85
N HIS A 138 5.18 -5.84 -13.91
CA HIS A 138 5.67 -7.19 -13.80
C HIS A 138 6.85 -7.42 -14.75
N PHE A 139 7.76 -8.28 -14.32
CA PHE A 139 8.96 -8.66 -15.06
C PHE A 139 9.13 -10.17 -15.01
N THR A 140 9.84 -10.71 -16.00
CA THR A 140 10.12 -12.15 -16.07
C THR A 140 11.31 -12.51 -15.19
N SER A 141 12.30 -11.62 -15.08
CA SER A 141 13.51 -11.84 -14.30
C SER A 141 13.94 -10.61 -13.50
N HIS A 142 14.88 -10.83 -12.58
CA HIS A 142 15.44 -9.76 -11.76
C HIS A 142 16.23 -8.76 -12.60
N GLU A 143 16.98 -9.24 -13.59
CA GLU A 143 17.77 -8.41 -14.49
C GLU A 143 16.88 -7.47 -15.32
N GLU A 144 15.72 -7.95 -15.77
CA GLU A 144 14.74 -7.14 -16.50
C GLU A 144 14.16 -6.02 -15.61
N ALA A 145 13.78 -6.37 -14.38
CA ALA A 145 13.31 -5.40 -13.40
C ALA A 145 14.39 -4.35 -13.09
N GLU A 146 15.64 -4.78 -12.87
CA GLU A 146 16.76 -3.87 -12.64
C GLU A 146 17.04 -2.95 -13.82
N ALA A 147 17.01 -3.49 -15.04
CA ALA A 147 17.23 -2.70 -16.25
C ALA A 147 16.16 -1.63 -16.39
N TRP A 148 14.89 -1.97 -16.15
CA TRP A 148 13.80 -1.01 -16.12
C TRP A 148 14.03 0.07 -15.05
N MET A 149 14.37 -0.32 -13.83
CA MET A 149 14.65 0.61 -12.72
C MET A 149 15.80 1.59 -13.04
N LYS A 150 16.85 1.13 -13.73
CA LYS A 150 18.00 1.95 -14.13
C LYS A 150 17.69 2.87 -15.32
N SER A 151 16.71 2.51 -16.14
CA SER A 151 16.32 3.28 -17.33
C SER A 151 15.50 4.54 -17.02
N VAL A 152 14.83 4.58 -15.88
CA VAL A 152 13.99 5.71 -15.45
C VAL A 152 14.79 6.62 -14.52
N ALA A 153 14.82 7.92 -14.83
CA ALA A 153 15.54 8.91 -14.01
C ALA A 153 14.93 9.01 -12.60
N GLU A 154 13.61 9.18 -12.52
CA GLU A 154 12.84 9.20 -11.27
C GLU A 154 11.71 8.15 -11.33
N PRO A 155 11.99 6.91 -10.91
CA PRO A 155 10.99 5.84 -10.92
C PRO A 155 9.94 6.04 -9.81
N PRO A 156 8.71 5.52 -9.99
CA PRO A 156 7.71 5.51 -8.92
C PRO A 156 8.25 4.84 -7.65
N SER A 157 8.01 5.45 -6.48
CA SER A 157 8.58 4.98 -5.21
C SER A 157 7.68 5.36 -4.02
N PRO A 158 7.59 4.52 -2.97
CA PRO A 158 7.87 3.08 -3.02
C PRO A 158 6.80 2.39 -3.90
N VAL A 159 7.13 1.32 -4.63
CA VAL A 159 6.11 0.53 -5.37
C VAL A 159 6.35 -0.96 -5.33
N ARG A 160 5.26 -1.73 -5.35
CA ARG A 160 5.37 -3.16 -5.56
C ARG A 160 5.44 -3.49 -7.04
N ILE A 161 6.27 -4.45 -7.37
CA ILE A 161 6.37 -5.06 -8.69
C ILE A 161 6.29 -6.58 -8.53
N LEU A 162 5.95 -7.27 -9.61
CA LEU A 162 6.06 -8.73 -9.68
C LEU A 162 7.32 -9.12 -10.46
N ILE A 163 8.10 -10.06 -9.93
CA ILE A 163 9.13 -10.77 -10.69
C ILE A 163 8.70 -12.24 -10.75
N GLY A 164 8.38 -12.71 -11.95
CA GLY A 164 7.61 -13.93 -12.12
C GLY A 164 6.23 -13.77 -11.47
N ASP A 165 6.00 -14.51 -10.39
CA ASP A 165 4.77 -14.45 -9.58
C ASP A 165 5.04 -13.94 -8.14
N ALA A 166 6.29 -13.62 -7.79
CA ALA A 166 6.67 -13.14 -6.47
C ALA A 166 6.62 -11.61 -6.39
N TYR A 167 6.19 -11.08 -5.25
CA TYR A 167 6.18 -9.65 -4.98
C TYR A 167 7.55 -9.16 -4.55
N TYR A 168 7.92 -8.00 -5.09
CA TYR A 168 9.09 -7.25 -4.69
C TYR A 168 8.69 -5.80 -4.42
N GLN A 169 9.26 -5.23 -3.37
CA GLN A 169 9.13 -3.81 -3.07
C GLN A 169 10.33 -3.09 -3.68
N PHE A 170 10.05 -2.22 -4.65
CA PHE A 170 11.02 -1.27 -5.18
C PHE A 170 11.02 0.01 -4.33
N TRP A 171 12.21 0.56 -4.13
CA TRP A 171 12.42 1.85 -3.48
C TRP A 171 13.44 2.66 -4.27
N TYR A 172 13.25 3.97 -4.22
CA TYR A 172 14.12 4.99 -4.81
C TYR A 172 14.13 6.20 -3.89
N THR A 173 15.33 6.76 -3.73
CA THR A 173 15.62 7.98 -2.97
C THR A 173 16.15 9.03 -3.93
N ARG A 174 15.48 10.17 -4.02
CA ARG A 174 15.79 11.25 -4.98
C ARG A 174 17.10 11.96 -4.64
N GLU A 175 17.39 12.12 -3.35
CA GLU A 175 18.49 12.92 -2.80
C GLU A 175 19.88 12.44 -3.25
N ASP A 176 20.07 11.13 -3.27
CA ASP A 176 21.33 10.47 -3.64
C ASP A 176 21.18 9.54 -4.85
N ASN A 177 19.99 9.52 -5.47
CA ASN A 177 19.65 8.70 -6.61
C ASN A 177 19.84 7.19 -6.35
N THR A 178 19.81 6.78 -5.07
CA THR A 178 19.88 5.36 -4.69
C THR A 178 18.56 4.68 -4.98
N ARG A 179 18.66 3.41 -5.40
CA ARG A 179 17.51 2.60 -5.76
C ARG A 179 17.80 1.13 -5.47
N GLY A 180 16.77 0.39 -5.11
CA GLY A 180 16.90 -1.02 -4.84
C GLY A 180 15.55 -1.71 -4.80
N MET A 181 15.59 -3.02 -4.65
CA MET A 181 14.41 -3.82 -4.46
C MET A 181 14.70 -4.98 -3.52
N TYR A 182 13.68 -5.43 -2.80
CA TYR A 182 13.75 -6.61 -1.94
C TYR A 182 12.47 -7.42 -2.09
N ARG A 183 12.56 -8.74 -1.83
CA ARG A 183 11.39 -9.62 -1.85
C ARG A 183 10.43 -9.20 -0.74
N GLU A 184 9.17 -9.00 -1.10
CA GLU A 184 8.13 -8.64 -0.16
C GLU A 184 7.16 -9.80 0.05
N TYR A 185 6.93 -10.17 1.30
CA TYR A 185 6.11 -11.31 1.70
C TYR A 185 4.67 -10.89 2.01
N CYS A 186 4.03 -10.13 1.11
CA CYS A 186 2.70 -9.57 1.38
C CYS A 186 1.55 -10.56 1.12
N ILE A 187 1.79 -11.62 0.35
CA ILE A 187 0.80 -12.67 0.07
C ILE A 187 0.85 -13.78 1.10
N GLU A 188 2.04 -14.10 1.61
CA GLU A 188 2.27 -15.24 2.48
C GLU A 188 1.41 -15.21 3.77
N PRO A 189 1.26 -14.08 4.49
CA PRO A 189 0.34 -13.98 5.62
C PRO A 189 -1.13 -14.17 5.21
N VAL A 190 -1.53 -13.67 4.04
CA VAL A 190 -2.89 -13.84 3.51
C VAL A 190 -3.14 -15.31 3.18
N LEU A 191 -2.16 -15.96 2.54
CA LEU A 191 -2.20 -17.36 2.17
C LEU A 191 -2.26 -18.28 3.41
N GLU A 192 -1.48 -17.97 4.45
CA GLU A 192 -1.57 -18.62 5.78
C GLU A 192 -2.97 -18.47 6.38
N ALA A 193 -3.52 -17.26 6.43
CA ALA A 193 -4.84 -16.99 6.97
C ALA A 193 -5.97 -17.69 6.18
N LEU A 194 -5.89 -17.71 4.84
CA LEU A 194 -6.84 -18.40 3.99
C LEU A 194 -6.76 -19.92 4.14
N THR A 195 -5.54 -20.47 4.21
CA THR A 195 -5.33 -21.91 4.38
C THR A 195 -5.79 -22.38 5.76
N ALA A 196 -5.60 -21.56 6.81
CA ALA A 196 -6.08 -21.84 8.16
C ALA A 196 -7.62 -21.92 8.24
N ARG A 197 -8.35 -21.24 7.35
CA ARG A 197 -9.81 -21.35 7.22
C ARG A 197 -10.26 -22.60 6.45
N GLY A 198 -9.31 -23.32 5.85
CA GLY A 198 -9.55 -24.48 5.02
C GLY A 198 -9.59 -24.15 3.53
N ILE A 199 -8.93 -24.98 2.73
CA ILE A 199 -8.99 -24.90 1.27
C ILE A 199 -10.38 -25.40 0.82
N PRO A 200 -11.07 -24.68 -0.08
CA PRO A 200 -12.37 -25.10 -0.59
C PRO A 200 -12.33 -26.53 -1.19
N PRO A 201 -13.30 -27.40 -0.86
CA PRO A 201 -13.29 -28.81 -1.28
C PRO A 201 -13.51 -29.00 -2.79
N ARG A 202 -14.05 -28.00 -3.48
CA ARG A 202 -14.31 -28.00 -4.93
C ARG A 202 -13.41 -26.99 -5.64
N THR A 203 -12.12 -27.11 -5.38
CA THR A 203 -11.10 -26.28 -6.02
C THR A 203 -10.92 -26.71 -7.50
N PRO A 204 -10.97 -25.79 -8.48
CA PRO A 204 -10.69 -26.11 -9.88
C PRO A 204 -9.32 -26.78 -10.03
N SER A 205 -9.24 -27.84 -10.84
CA SER A 205 -8.02 -28.63 -11.00
C SER A 205 -7.62 -28.72 -12.47
N PHE A 206 -6.33 -28.56 -12.72
CA PHE A 206 -5.72 -28.49 -14.05
C PHE A 206 -4.49 -29.40 -14.11
N ALA A 207 -4.19 -29.94 -15.29
CA ALA A 207 -3.00 -30.75 -15.47
C ALA A 207 -1.74 -29.88 -15.59
N THR A 208 -1.88 -28.67 -16.14
CA THR A 208 -0.74 -27.78 -16.41
C THR A 208 -0.98 -26.33 -15.98
N HIS A 209 0.11 -25.60 -15.79
CA HIS A 209 0.07 -24.15 -15.54
C HIS A 209 -0.58 -23.36 -16.68
N VAL A 210 -0.43 -23.82 -17.93
CA VAL A 210 -1.00 -23.14 -19.11
C VAL A 210 -2.51 -23.19 -19.06
N GLU A 211 -3.09 -24.38 -18.87
CA GLU A 211 -4.54 -24.59 -18.72
C GLU A 211 -5.13 -23.76 -17.59
N ALA A 212 -4.47 -23.75 -16.43
CA ALA A 212 -4.92 -22.97 -15.27
C ALA A 212 -4.94 -21.46 -15.59
N LYS A 213 -3.90 -20.95 -16.26
CA LYS A 213 -3.83 -19.53 -16.65
C LYS A 213 -4.92 -19.15 -17.65
N GLU A 214 -5.17 -19.99 -18.66
CA GLU A 214 -6.26 -19.76 -19.63
C GLU A 214 -7.63 -19.72 -18.96
N TRP A 215 -7.87 -20.63 -18.01
CA TRP A 215 -9.10 -20.63 -17.21
C TRP A 215 -9.23 -19.36 -16.35
N LEU A 216 -8.17 -18.98 -15.65
CA LEU A 216 -8.14 -17.78 -14.81
C LEU A 216 -8.38 -16.49 -15.61
N MET A 217 -7.91 -16.40 -16.85
CA MET A 217 -8.15 -15.23 -17.71
C MET A 217 -9.60 -15.10 -18.18
N SER A 218 -10.36 -16.20 -18.19
CA SER A 218 -11.76 -16.22 -18.66
C SER A 218 -12.80 -16.22 -17.53
N HIS A 219 -12.37 -16.43 -16.27
CA HIS A 219 -13.26 -16.54 -15.11
C HIS A 219 -12.89 -15.65 -13.88
N PRO A 220 -12.24 -14.46 -14.00
CA PRO A 220 -11.85 -13.72 -12.79
C PRO A 220 -12.92 -12.71 -12.35
N ALA A 221 -13.36 -12.83 -11.09
CA ALA A 221 -14.07 -11.76 -10.37
C ALA A 221 -13.65 -11.65 -8.89
N ASN A 222 -12.81 -12.55 -8.38
CA ASN A 222 -12.33 -12.54 -7.00
C ASN A 222 -10.82 -12.20 -6.98
N PRO A 223 -10.31 -11.35 -6.07
CA PRO A 223 -8.87 -11.12 -5.89
C PRO A 223 -8.08 -12.40 -5.64
N TYR A 224 -8.69 -13.42 -5.04
CA TYR A 224 -8.04 -14.66 -4.64
C TYR A 224 -8.86 -15.88 -5.07
N ALA A 225 -8.20 -16.89 -5.63
CA ALA A 225 -8.82 -18.18 -5.91
C ALA A 225 -7.82 -19.31 -5.65
N PHE A 226 -8.25 -20.35 -4.93
CA PHE A 226 -7.49 -21.59 -4.90
C PHE A 226 -7.67 -22.32 -6.24
N VAL A 227 -6.58 -22.92 -6.72
CA VAL A 227 -6.58 -23.86 -7.85
C VAL A 227 -5.63 -25.02 -7.54
N VAL A 228 -5.86 -26.17 -8.16
CA VAL A 228 -4.95 -27.30 -8.14
C VAL A 228 -4.29 -27.42 -9.50
N ILE A 229 -2.96 -27.50 -9.55
CA ILE A 229 -2.20 -27.65 -10.79
C ILE A 229 -1.27 -28.84 -10.60
N ALA A 230 -1.36 -29.83 -11.49
CA ALA A 230 -0.56 -31.06 -11.41
C ALA A 230 -0.63 -31.78 -10.04
N GLY A 231 -1.76 -31.65 -9.33
CA GLY A 231 -1.98 -32.24 -8.00
C GLY A 231 -1.53 -31.37 -6.83
N GLU A 232 -0.91 -30.22 -7.06
CA GLU A 232 -0.46 -29.29 -6.02
C GLU A 232 -1.37 -28.07 -5.90
N HIS A 233 -1.46 -27.49 -4.71
CA HIS A 233 -2.35 -26.35 -4.44
C HIS A 233 -1.64 -25.02 -4.70
N TYR A 234 -2.34 -24.13 -5.38
CA TYR A 234 -1.89 -22.76 -5.65
C TYR A 234 -2.96 -21.76 -5.23
N LEU A 235 -2.51 -20.60 -4.76
CA LEU A 235 -3.33 -19.41 -4.63
C LEU A 235 -3.11 -18.56 -5.88
N ALA A 236 -4.14 -18.45 -6.71
CA ALA A 236 -4.21 -17.48 -7.80
C ALA A 236 -4.59 -16.12 -7.24
N VAL A 237 -3.80 -15.10 -7.55
CA VAL A 237 -4.06 -13.71 -7.17
C VAL A 237 -4.34 -12.92 -8.45
N HIS A 238 -5.51 -12.28 -8.52
CA HIS A 238 -5.91 -11.49 -9.69
C HIS A 238 -5.35 -10.07 -9.60
N HIS A 239 -4.69 -9.62 -10.67
CA HIS A 239 -4.12 -8.29 -10.82
C HIS A 239 -4.82 -7.53 -11.96
N PRO A 240 -5.95 -6.84 -11.69
CA PRO A 240 -6.73 -6.19 -12.75
C PRO A 240 -5.90 -5.20 -13.58
N ARG A 241 -5.06 -4.38 -12.92
CA ARG A 241 -4.22 -3.36 -13.58
C ARG A 241 -3.17 -3.98 -14.50
N LEU A 242 -2.63 -5.13 -14.11
CA LEU A 242 -1.63 -5.87 -14.89
C LEU A 242 -2.26 -6.86 -15.87
N LYS A 243 -3.60 -6.99 -15.86
CA LYS A 243 -4.37 -7.93 -16.68
C LYS A 243 -3.81 -9.36 -16.63
N ARG A 244 -3.45 -9.81 -15.42
CA ARG A 244 -2.85 -11.14 -15.21
C ARG A 244 -3.21 -11.73 -13.86
N HIS A 245 -2.81 -12.98 -13.67
CA HIS A 245 -2.78 -13.63 -12.38
C HIS A 245 -1.33 -13.96 -12.00
N SER A 246 -1.04 -13.95 -10.70
CA SER A 246 0.12 -14.64 -10.14
C SER A 246 -0.32 -15.94 -9.48
N LEU A 247 0.50 -16.98 -9.58
CA LEU A 247 0.22 -18.29 -8.99
C LEU A 247 1.23 -18.58 -7.88
N HIS A 248 0.75 -18.58 -6.64
CA HIS A 248 1.59 -18.83 -5.47
C HIS A 248 1.42 -20.27 -5.01
N HIS A 249 2.47 -21.08 -5.11
CA HIS A 249 2.44 -22.47 -4.64
C HIS A 249 2.26 -22.50 -3.12
N VAL A 250 1.17 -23.10 -2.63
CA VAL A 250 0.75 -23.01 -1.22
C VAL A 250 1.81 -23.59 -0.28
N ALA A 251 2.30 -24.80 -0.56
CA ALA A 251 3.25 -25.46 0.33
C ALA A 251 4.60 -24.72 0.39
N SER A 252 5.13 -24.28 -0.76
CA SER A 252 6.38 -23.51 -0.81
C SER A 252 6.24 -22.14 -0.15
N ALA A 253 5.15 -21.42 -0.42
CA ALA A 253 4.92 -20.09 0.16
C ALA A 253 4.81 -20.14 1.69
N LEU A 254 4.11 -21.13 2.25
CA LEU A 254 4.03 -21.31 3.70
C LEU A 254 5.38 -21.69 4.31
N LYS A 255 6.16 -22.53 3.63
CA LYS A 255 7.50 -22.89 4.08
C LYS A 255 8.42 -21.67 4.14
N ASP A 256 8.48 -20.90 3.06
CA ASP A 256 9.24 -19.65 2.98
C ASP A 256 8.81 -18.65 4.07
N TRP A 257 7.50 -18.59 4.34
CA TRP A 257 6.94 -17.70 5.36
C TRP A 257 7.38 -18.09 6.77
N GLU A 258 7.36 -19.37 7.10
CA GLU A 258 7.85 -19.87 8.39
C GLU A 258 9.35 -19.61 8.58
N GLU A 259 10.15 -19.80 7.53
CA GLU A 259 11.58 -19.47 7.55
C GLU A 259 11.79 -17.97 7.76
N ARG A 260 11.00 -17.12 7.11
CA ARG A 260 11.06 -15.67 7.31
C ARG A 260 10.68 -15.26 8.73
N LYS A 261 9.61 -15.82 9.30
CA LYS A 261 9.19 -15.54 10.69
C LYS A 261 10.32 -15.87 11.67
N ARG A 262 10.94 -17.05 11.55
CA ARG A 262 12.09 -17.44 12.38
C ARG A 262 13.29 -16.50 12.21
N ALA A 263 13.55 -16.05 10.98
CA ALA A 263 14.63 -15.11 10.73
C ALA A 263 14.37 -13.75 11.40
N VAL A 264 13.13 -13.24 11.37
CA VAL A 264 12.75 -12.01 12.11
C VAL A 264 12.96 -12.21 13.61
N GLU A 265 12.46 -13.31 14.17
CA GLU A 265 12.58 -13.60 15.61
C GLU A 265 14.03 -13.67 16.07
N LEU A 266 14.90 -14.31 15.28
CA LEU A 266 16.32 -14.38 15.58
C LEU A 266 16.97 -13.00 15.54
N ASP A 267 16.68 -12.19 14.52
CA ASP A 267 17.20 -10.84 14.36
C ASP A 267 16.79 -9.95 15.55
N THR A 268 15.50 -9.95 15.89
CA THR A 268 14.97 -9.23 17.06
C THR A 268 15.60 -9.70 18.37
N ALA A 269 15.86 -11.01 18.53
CA ALA A 269 16.52 -11.54 19.72
C ALA A 269 17.99 -11.12 19.81
N LEU A 270 18.70 -11.04 18.67
CA LEU A 270 20.08 -10.56 18.60
C LEU A 270 20.15 -9.05 18.91
N GLU A 271 19.24 -8.24 18.36
CA GLU A 271 19.13 -6.81 18.67
C GLU A 271 18.85 -6.57 20.16
N ALA A 272 17.94 -7.33 20.76
CA ALA A 272 17.62 -7.22 22.19
C ALA A 272 18.77 -7.68 23.11
N ALA A 273 19.69 -8.51 22.61
CA ALA A 273 20.85 -9.00 23.34
C ALA A 273 22.11 -8.15 23.14
N ALA A 274 22.08 -7.18 22.21
CA ALA A 274 23.18 -6.25 22.02
C ALA A 274 23.33 -5.34 23.26
N PRO A 275 24.52 -5.23 23.86
CA PRO A 275 24.73 -4.33 24.97
C PRO A 275 24.43 -2.89 24.54
N SER A 276 23.65 -2.17 25.34
CA SER A 276 23.53 -0.71 25.26
C SER A 276 24.94 -0.15 25.42
N ASP A 277 25.59 0.26 24.33
CA ASP A 277 26.84 1.00 24.43
C ASP A 277 26.59 2.21 25.33
N GLY A 278 27.31 2.22 26.45
CA GLY A 278 27.07 3.10 27.58
C GLY A 278 27.19 4.57 27.19
N ALA A 279 26.12 5.32 27.43
CA ALA A 279 26.25 6.72 27.81
C ALA A 279 26.62 6.75 29.29
N ASP A 280 27.91 6.63 29.58
CA ASP A 280 28.55 7.05 30.83
C ASP A 280 29.99 7.47 30.49
N GLU A 281 30.16 8.75 30.15
CA GLU A 281 31.18 9.68 30.72
C GLU A 281 30.99 11.11 30.18
#